data_AF-A0A924IPF0-F1
#
_entry.id   AF-A0A924IPF0-F1
#
_cell.length_a   1.000
_cell.length_b   1.000
_cell.length_c   1.000
_cell.angle_alpha   90.00
_cell.angle_beta   90.00
_cell.angle_gamma   90.00
#
_symmetry.space_group_name_H-M   'P 1'
#
loop_
_entity.id
_entity.type
_entity.pdbx_description
1 polymer ?
#
loop_
_entity_poly.entity_id
_entity_poly.type
_entity_poly.pdbx_seq_one_letter_code
_entity_poly.pdbx_strand_id
1 'polypeptide(L)'
;MAQVPDGFSFAGDPELADLFQVFLDQVHRRFDQIAAMIAQLAAMPDDRPALKQLSHHFHGLAGSGSSFGFPNVSQLGQSGDQTCLRRLETGTPPDAADLATWRRLLTELHAAVPADRTMTVASQSPHPEAAAAAMR
;
A
#
# COMPACT_ATOMS: atom_id res chain seq x y z
N MET A 1 17.86 -1.05 0.45
CA MET A 1 17.50 -1.24 1.87
C MET A 1 16.09 -0.72 2.05
N ALA A 2 15.12 -1.60 2.33
CA ALA A 2 13.76 -1.16 2.65
C ALA A 2 13.77 -0.55 4.07
N GLN A 3 13.53 0.75 4.16
CA GLN A 3 13.42 1.45 5.44
C GLN A 3 12.12 0.98 6.11
N VAL A 4 12.19 0.53 7.36
CA VAL A 4 10.99 0.32 8.17
C VAL A 4 10.31 1.68 8.38
N PRO A 5 8.99 1.82 8.15
CA PRO A 5 8.30 3.09 8.36
C PRO A 5 8.50 3.58 9.80
N ASP A 6 8.64 4.89 9.97
CA ASP A 6 8.82 5.52 11.28
C ASP A 6 7.71 5.07 12.25
N GLY A 7 8.12 4.51 13.40
CA GLY A 7 7.20 4.01 14.44
C GLY A 7 6.95 2.49 14.43
N PHE A 8 7.45 1.74 13.44
CA PHE A 8 7.47 0.28 13.48
C PHE A 8 8.85 -0.24 13.89
N SER A 9 8.90 -1.11 14.90
CA SER A 9 10.08 -1.90 15.24
C SER A 9 9.69 -3.36 15.25
N PHE A 10 10.29 -4.15 14.36
CA PHE A 10 10.13 -5.60 14.33
C PHE A 10 11.20 -6.31 15.18
N ALA A 11 12.01 -5.54 15.91
CA ALA A 11 13.08 -6.09 16.74
C ALA A 11 12.46 -6.95 17.86
N GLY A 12 12.67 -8.27 17.78
CA GLY A 12 12.18 -9.24 18.76
C GLY A 12 10.87 -9.93 18.41
N ASP A 13 10.22 -9.59 17.29
CA ASP A 13 8.93 -10.17 16.88
C ASP A 13 8.95 -10.60 15.39
N PRO A 14 9.36 -11.85 15.09
CA PRO A 14 9.40 -12.37 13.73
C PRO A 14 8.00 -12.58 13.13
N GLU A 15 6.97 -12.83 13.94
CA GLU A 15 5.59 -13.00 13.44
C GLU A 15 5.04 -11.68 12.88
N LEU A 16 5.34 -10.56 13.55
CA LEU A 16 4.97 -9.24 13.07
C LEU A 16 5.67 -8.88 11.74
N ALA A 17 6.92 -9.32 11.58
CA ALA A 17 7.66 -9.15 10.32
C ALA A 17 7.02 -9.93 9.17
N ASP A 18 6.63 -11.19 9.39
CA ASP A 18 5.94 -12.01 8.39
C ASP A 18 4.58 -11.42 8.01
N LEU A 19 3.80 -10.94 9.00
CA LEU A 19 2.52 -10.27 8.73
C LEU A 19 2.72 -9.00 7.89
N PHE A 20 3.76 -8.23 8.16
CA PHE A 20 4.09 -7.04 7.36
C PHE A 20 4.49 -7.40 5.93
N GLN A 21 5.22 -8.49 5.71
CA GLN A 21 5.53 -8.98 4.37
C GLN A 21 4.27 -9.38 3.60
N VAL A 22 3.37 -10.11 4.26
CA VAL A 22 2.06 -10.46 3.69
C VAL A 22 1.24 -9.20 3.37
N PHE A 23 1.32 -8.15 4.19
CA PHE A 23 0.71 -6.85 3.89
C PHE A 23 1.33 -6.20 2.65
N LEU A 24 2.66 -6.08 2.56
CA LEU A 24 3.34 -5.47 1.40
C LEU A 24 2.99 -6.19 0.11
N ASP A 25 2.96 -7.52 0.13
CA ASP A 25 2.55 -8.32 -1.03
C ASP A 25 1.11 -8.05 -1.46
N GLN A 26 0.19 -7.90 -0.50
CA GLN A 26 -1.19 -7.55 -0.79
C GLN A 26 -1.33 -6.13 -1.36
N VAL A 27 -0.58 -5.17 -0.83
CA VAL A 27 -0.56 -3.79 -1.34
C VAL A 27 -0.06 -3.76 -2.77
N HIS A 28 1.04 -4.44 -3.08
CA HIS A 28 1.57 -4.52 -4.45
C HIS A 28 0.58 -5.19 -5.41
N ARG A 29 -0.04 -6.33 -5.03
CA ARG A 29 -1.09 -6.95 -5.86
C ARG A 29 -2.27 -6.01 -6.11
N ARG A 30 -2.61 -5.20 -5.11
CA ARG A 30 -3.67 -4.19 -5.25
C ARG A 30 -3.27 -3.08 -6.23
N PHE A 31 -2.00 -2.67 -6.26
CA PHE A 31 -1.50 -1.72 -7.26
C PHE A 31 -1.62 -2.29 -8.69
N ASP A 32 -1.30 -3.57 -8.89
CA ASP A 32 -1.48 -4.25 -10.18
C ASP A 32 -2.97 -4.26 -10.60
N GLN A 33 -3.88 -4.50 -9.65
CA GLN A 33 -5.32 -4.46 -9.90
C GLN A 33 -5.81 -3.05 -10.26
N ILE A 34 -5.32 -2.02 -9.57
CA ILE A 34 -5.61 -0.62 -9.88
C ILE A 34 -5.12 -0.30 -11.31
N ALA A 35 -3.91 -0.71 -11.67
CA ALA A 35 -3.35 -0.51 -13.00
C ALA A 35 -4.23 -1.15 -14.09
N ALA A 36 -4.66 -2.39 -13.87
CA ALA A 36 -5.53 -3.13 -14.79
C ALA A 36 -6.90 -2.43 -14.94
N MET A 37 -7.51 -1.98 -13.84
CA MET A 37 -8.78 -1.25 -13.88
C MET A 37 -8.66 0.09 -14.62
N ILE A 38 -7.56 0.83 -14.42
CA ILE A 38 -7.31 2.08 -15.17
C ILE A 38 -7.17 1.79 -16.67
N ALA A 39 -6.47 0.72 -17.05
CA ALA A 39 -6.34 0.32 -18.46
C ALA A 39 -7.69 -0.10 -19.06
N GLN A 40 -8.50 -0.85 -18.30
CA GLN A 40 -9.85 -1.25 -18.70
C GLN A 40 -10.77 -0.04 -18.89
N LEU A 41 -10.77 0.91 -17.97
CA LEU A 41 -11.57 2.14 -18.09
C LEU A 41 -11.07 3.07 -19.21
N ALA A 42 -9.79 3.02 -19.55
CA ALA A 42 -9.27 3.73 -20.72
C ALA A 42 -9.78 3.11 -22.04
N ALA A 43 -9.98 1.79 -22.08
CA ALA A 43 -10.51 1.10 -23.26
C ALA A 43 -12.05 1.12 -23.32
N MET A 44 -12.72 1.05 -22.16
CA MET A 44 -14.16 1.01 -22.02
C MET A 44 -14.60 1.93 -20.86
N PRO A 45 -14.72 3.26 -21.12
CA PRO A 45 -15.04 4.24 -20.07
C PRO A 45 -16.41 4.01 -19.41
N ASP A 46 -17.36 3.43 -20.13
CA ASP A 46 -18.72 3.17 -19.61
C ASP A 46 -18.81 1.92 -18.70
N ASP A 47 -17.68 1.26 -18.42
CA ASP A 47 -17.62 0.11 -17.51
C ASP A 47 -17.78 0.55 -16.04
N ARG A 48 -19.02 0.83 -15.66
CA ARG A 48 -19.39 1.16 -14.27
C ARG A 48 -18.95 0.10 -13.25
N PRO A 49 -19.08 -1.22 -13.50
CA PRO A 49 -18.50 -2.24 -12.61
C PRO A 49 -17.00 -2.05 -12.35
N ALA A 50 -16.20 -1.80 -13.40
CA ALA A 50 -14.77 -1.54 -13.25
C ALA A 50 -14.50 -0.27 -12.43
N LEU A 51 -15.27 0.80 -12.64
CA LEU A 51 -15.17 2.04 -11.86
C LEU A 51 -15.48 1.82 -10.37
N LYS A 52 -16.49 0.99 -10.05
CA LYS A 52 -16.80 0.61 -8.67
C LYS A 52 -15.69 -0.21 -8.03
N GLN A 53 -15.11 -1.16 -8.77
CA GLN A 53 -13.97 -1.95 -8.28
C GLN A 53 -12.75 -1.08 -8.03
N LEU A 54 -12.46 -0.12 -8.93
CA LEU A 54 -11.39 0.85 -8.75
C LEU A 54 -11.56 1.68 -7.47
N SER A 55 -12.78 2.21 -7.23
CA SER A 55 -13.13 2.90 -5.97
C SER A 55 -12.85 2.01 -4.75
N HIS A 56 -13.29 0.74 -4.77
CA HIS A 56 -13.07 -0.18 -3.66
C HIS A 56 -11.58 -0.45 -3.38
N HIS A 57 -10.75 -0.57 -4.43
CA HIS A 57 -9.31 -0.71 -4.25
C HIS A 57 -8.69 0.51 -3.57
N PHE A 58 -9.03 1.72 -4.04
CA PHE A 58 -8.59 2.98 -3.45
C PHE A 58 -9.08 3.15 -2.01
N HIS A 59 -10.34 2.83 -1.72
CA HIS A 59 -10.92 2.88 -0.38
C HIS A 59 -10.16 2.02 0.61
N GLY A 60 -9.81 0.79 0.22
CA GLY A 60 -9.03 -0.07 1.11
C GLY A 60 -7.59 0.40 1.30
N LEU A 61 -6.98 1.12 0.33
CA LEU A 61 -5.70 1.81 0.56
C LEU A 61 -5.86 2.97 1.54
N ALA A 62 -6.95 3.73 1.42
CA ALA A 62 -7.27 4.82 2.33
C ALA A 62 -7.35 4.34 3.79
N GLY A 63 -7.99 3.20 4.03
CA GLY A 63 -8.11 2.61 5.36
C GLY A 63 -6.84 1.91 5.88
N SER A 64 -6.07 1.25 5.01
CA SER A 64 -4.96 0.39 5.45
C SER A 64 -3.61 1.09 5.55
N GLY A 65 -3.33 2.14 4.77
CA GLY A 65 -2.02 2.80 4.75
C GLY A 65 -1.56 3.24 6.14
N SER A 66 -2.39 4.00 6.85
CA SER A 66 -2.10 4.51 8.20
C SER A 66 -1.88 3.40 9.23
N SER A 67 -2.61 2.27 9.13
CA SER A 67 -2.46 1.15 10.07
C SER A 67 -1.07 0.49 10.03
N PHE A 68 -0.37 0.62 8.90
CA PHE A 68 0.95 0.03 8.68
C PHE A 68 2.07 1.08 8.54
N GLY A 69 1.82 2.32 8.99
CA GLY A 69 2.83 3.39 8.98
C GLY A 69 3.02 4.10 7.64
N PHE A 70 2.06 4.01 6.72
CA PHE A 70 2.06 4.66 5.42
C PHE A 70 0.94 5.72 5.30
N PRO A 71 1.01 6.85 6.03
CA PRO A 71 -0.04 7.87 5.99
C PRO A 71 -0.21 8.48 4.59
N ASN A 72 0.87 8.58 3.82
CA ASN A 72 0.81 9.05 2.44
C ASN A 72 -0.01 8.10 1.54
N VAL A 73 0.13 6.78 1.73
CA VAL A 73 -0.68 5.79 1.00
C VAL A 73 -2.16 5.96 1.31
N SER A 74 -2.51 6.24 2.57
CA SER A 74 -3.89 6.53 2.97
C SER A 74 -4.44 7.79 2.29
N GLN A 75 -3.65 8.86 2.25
CA GLN A 75 -4.07 10.11 1.60
C GLN A 75 -4.26 9.96 0.08
N LEU A 76 -3.32 9.28 -0.59
CA LEU A 76 -3.40 9.00 -2.02
C LEU A 76 -4.59 8.09 -2.36
N GLY A 77 -4.82 7.06 -1.54
CA GLY A 77 -5.99 6.19 -1.64
C GLY A 77 -7.30 6.97 -1.52
N GLN A 78 -7.40 7.87 -0.54
CA GLN A 78 -8.59 8.70 -0.36
C GLN A 78 -8.85 9.62 -1.56
N SER A 79 -7.80 10.22 -2.13
CA SER A 79 -7.94 11.06 -3.34
C SER A 79 -8.44 10.28 -4.56
N GLY A 80 -7.94 9.06 -4.75
CA GLY A 80 -8.41 8.17 -5.82
C GLY A 80 -9.87 7.76 -5.64
N ASP A 81 -10.25 7.37 -4.44
CA ASP A 81 -11.61 6.95 -4.09
C ASP A 81 -12.63 8.08 -4.33
N GLN A 82 -12.35 9.28 -3.83
CA GLN A 82 -13.21 10.45 -4.02
C GLN A 82 -13.44 10.78 -5.50
N THR A 83 -12.42 10.65 -6.34
CA THR A 83 -12.56 10.89 -7.78
C THR A 83 -13.47 9.83 -8.42
N CYS A 84 -13.32 8.56 -8.04
CA CYS A 84 -14.19 7.48 -8.52
C CYS A 84 -15.64 7.66 -8.08
N LEU A 85 -15.86 7.94 -6.79
CA LEU A 85 -17.19 8.18 -6.20
C LEU A 85 -17.92 9.32 -6.90
N ARG A 86 -17.23 10.44 -7.16
CA ARG A 86 -17.81 11.58 -7.90
C ARG A 86 -18.33 11.16 -9.29
N ARG A 87 -17.58 10.34 -10.02
CA ARG A 87 -18.01 9.83 -11.34
C ARG A 87 -19.18 8.86 -11.23
N LEU A 88 -19.18 7.99 -10.20
CA LEU A 88 -20.29 7.09 -9.91
C LEU A 88 -21.58 7.83 -9.54
N GLU A 89 -21.48 8.89 -8.72
CA GLU A 89 -22.60 9.72 -8.28
C GLU A 89 -23.19 10.55 -9.42
N THR A 90 -22.34 11.21 -10.21
CA THR A 90 -22.77 11.95 -11.41
C THR A 90 -23.23 11.03 -12.53
N GLY A 91 -22.89 9.74 -12.44
CA GLY A 91 -23.21 8.73 -13.43
C GLY A 91 -22.47 8.90 -14.74
N THR A 92 -21.41 9.70 -14.77
CA THR A 92 -20.60 9.99 -15.96
C THR A 92 -19.40 9.04 -16.05
N PRO A 93 -19.02 8.59 -17.25
CA PRO A 93 -17.79 7.84 -17.44
C PRO A 93 -16.59 8.73 -17.09
N PRO A 94 -15.46 8.14 -16.65
CA PRO A 94 -14.24 8.90 -16.43
C PRO A 94 -13.67 9.41 -17.75
N ASP A 95 -13.12 10.62 -17.70
CA ASP A 95 -12.46 11.26 -18.83
C ASP A 95 -10.94 11.08 -18.80
N ALA A 96 -10.26 11.65 -19.79
CA ALA A 96 -8.80 11.56 -19.89
C ALA A 96 -8.07 12.19 -18.69
N ALA A 97 -8.66 13.20 -18.03
CA ALA A 97 -8.06 13.86 -16.88
C ALA A 97 -8.17 12.98 -15.62
N ASP A 98 -9.28 12.26 -15.44
CA ASP A 98 -9.41 11.28 -14.36
C ASP A 98 -8.39 10.16 -14.52
N LEU A 99 -8.26 9.61 -15.74
CA LEU A 99 -7.29 8.54 -16.04
C LEU A 99 -5.86 9.00 -15.80
N ALA A 100 -5.50 10.22 -16.22
CA ALA A 100 -4.18 10.80 -15.95
C ALA A 100 -3.94 10.98 -14.45
N THR A 101 -4.95 11.42 -13.71
CA THR A 101 -4.88 11.58 -12.26
C THR A 101 -4.65 10.24 -11.57
N TRP A 102 -5.39 9.19 -11.92
CA TRP A 102 -5.23 7.87 -11.32
C TRP A 102 -3.88 7.22 -11.64
N ARG A 103 -3.35 7.41 -12.85
CA ARG A 103 -1.99 6.96 -13.22
C ARG A 103 -0.90 7.68 -12.40
N ARG A 104 -1.08 8.98 -12.17
CA ARG A 104 -0.18 9.75 -11.31
C ARG A 104 -0.23 9.25 -9.87
N LEU A 105 -1.43 9.08 -9.32
CA LEU A 105 -1.62 8.54 -7.96
C LEU A 105 -1.00 7.15 -7.82
N LEU A 106 -1.15 6.27 -8.81
CA LEU A 106 -0.53 4.95 -8.81
C LEU A 106 1.00 5.03 -8.80
N THR A 107 1.58 5.97 -9.56
CA THR A 107 3.02 6.21 -9.56
C THR A 107 3.50 6.68 -8.17
N GLU A 108 2.78 7.60 -7.54
CA GLU A 108 3.08 8.09 -6.20
C GLU A 108 2.92 6.99 -5.13
N LEU A 109 1.92 6.11 -5.28
CA LEU A 109 1.71 4.94 -4.42
C LEU A 109 2.88 3.96 -4.49
N HIS A 110 3.38 3.67 -5.70
CA HIS A 110 4.59 2.85 -5.89
C HIS A 110 5.84 3.50 -5.30
N ALA A 111 5.95 4.83 -5.33
CA ALA A 111 7.08 5.52 -4.71
C ALA A 111 6.99 5.55 -3.18
N ALA A 112 5.77 5.52 -2.62
CA ALA A 112 5.53 5.55 -1.18
C ALA A 112 5.74 4.19 -0.49
N VAL A 113 5.74 3.08 -1.25
CA VAL A 113 5.89 1.72 -0.73
C VAL A 113 7.18 1.11 -1.28
N PRO A 114 8.04 0.49 -0.43
CA PRO A 114 9.27 -0.13 -0.90
C PRO A 114 9.00 -1.21 -1.96
N ALA A 115 9.69 -1.13 -3.10
CA ALA A 115 9.62 -2.17 -4.14
C ALA A 115 10.24 -3.50 -3.69
N ASP A 116 11.18 -3.44 -2.74
CA ASP A 116 11.84 -4.60 -2.19
C ASP A 116 10.96 -5.27 -1.13
N ARG A 117 10.49 -6.47 -1.46
CA ARG A 117 9.65 -7.34 -0.61
C ARG A 117 10.49 -8.16 0.38
N THR A 118 11.75 -7.78 0.61
CA THR A 118 12.58 -8.42 1.62
C THR A 118 12.89 -7.44 2.74
N MET A 119 12.25 -7.62 3.89
CA MET A 119 12.78 -7.09 5.14
C MET A 119 13.99 -7.93 5.53
N THR A 120 15.16 -7.30 5.58
CA THR A 120 16.24 -7.84 6.40
C THR A 120 15.93 -7.47 7.85
N VAL A 121 15.41 -8.42 8.63
CA VAL A 121 15.51 -8.33 10.08
C VAL A 121 16.99 -8.44 10.38
N ALA A 122 17.65 -7.32 10.65
CA ALA A 122 19.03 -7.33 11.12
C ALA A 122 19.02 -8.11 12.45
N SER A 123 19.44 -9.37 12.38
CA SER A 123 19.74 -10.19 13.55
C SER A 123 20.93 -9.53 14.25
N GLN A 124 20.64 -8.62 15.19
CA GLN A 124 21.68 -8.16 16.10
C GLN A 124 22.10 -9.37 16.94
N SER A 125 23.38 -9.68 16.88
CA SER A 125 24.05 -10.73 17.65
C SER A 125 23.66 -10.68 19.14
N PRO A 126 23.69 -11.83 19.85
CA PRO A 126 23.17 -11.92 21.21
C PRO A 126 23.88 -10.92 22.14
N HIS A 127 23.07 -10.20 22.91
CA HIS A 127 23.49 -9.38 24.02
C HIS A 127 24.40 -10.21 24.95
N PRO A 128 25.65 -9.81 25.26
CA PRO A 128 26.49 -10.51 26.20
C PRO A 128 26.09 -10.09 27.62
N GLU A 129 25.03 -10.67 28.18
CA GLU A 129 24.67 -10.45 29.58
C GLU A 129 24.03 -11.68 30.24
N ALA A 130 24.75 -12.82 30.24
CA ALA A 130 24.47 -13.94 31.15
C ALA A 130 25.62 -14.96 31.24
N ALA A 131 26.89 -14.53 31.33
CA ALA A 131 28.01 -15.45 31.55
C ALA A 131 29.11 -14.88 32.47
N ALA A 132 28.73 -14.12 33.50
CA ALA A 132 29.65 -13.63 34.53
C ALA A 132 29.13 -13.80 35.97
N ALA A 133 28.32 -14.83 36.23
CA ALA A 133 27.86 -15.16 37.59
C ALA A 133 27.97 -16.66 37.92
N ALA A 134 29.03 -17.31 37.44
CA ALA A 134 29.40 -18.68 37.82
C ALA A 134 30.82 -18.75 38.41
N MET A 135 31.25 -17.72 39.13
CA MET A 135 32.46 -17.79 39.94
C MET A 135 32.38 -16.92 41.19
N ARG A 136 31.60 -17.40 42.17
CA ARG A 136 31.88 -17.27 43.61
C ARG A 136 30.94 -18.17 44.42
#